data_AF-A0A967KPW3-F1
#
_entry.id   AF-A0A967KPW3-F1
#
_cell.length_a   1.000
_cell.length_b   1.000
_cell.length_c   1.000
_cell.angle_alpha   90.00
_cell.angle_beta   90.00
_cell.angle_gamma   90.00
#
_symmetry.space_group_name_H-M   'P 1'
#
loop_
_entity.id
_entity.type
_entity.pdbx_description
1 polymer ?
#
loop_
_entity_poly.entity_id
_entity_poly.type
_entity_poly.pdbx_seq_one_letter_code
_entity_poly.pdbx_strand_id
1 'polypeptide(L)'
;MAEISPKSPYSGQEAIPFWRDGRVIGVFAQIIFVILVLIATVWLVSNIVGNLEELGESQFLCRDGSTSIRCAFDFLRLDASFDISESVVDYDPSDPYLRALQVGALNTVKVGFFGILFATILGTLTGIARLSQNWLVRNVAGVYIDIMRNTPLLLQLFFLFFGVILVFPAIEEAIPF
;
A
#
# COMPACT_ATOMS: atom_id res chain seq x y z
N MET A 1 -41.25 52.98 -52.88
CA MET A 1 -42.30 52.13 -52.27
C MET A 1 -42.21 50.79 -53.00
N ALA A 2 -41.77 49.66 -52.44
CA ALA A 2 -41.84 49.15 -51.08
C ALA A 2 -40.53 48.43 -50.67
N GLU A 3 -40.22 48.51 -49.39
CA GLU A 3 -39.06 47.90 -48.74
C GLU A 3 -39.39 46.43 -48.42
N ILE A 4 -38.71 45.48 -49.09
CA ILE A 4 -38.83 44.05 -48.78
C ILE A 4 -37.96 43.78 -47.56
N SER A 5 -38.56 43.87 -46.38
CA SER A 5 -37.93 43.46 -45.13
C SER A 5 -37.72 41.93 -45.14
N PRO A 6 -36.48 41.41 -45.04
CA PRO A 6 -36.28 39.97 -44.89
C PRO A 6 -36.81 39.55 -43.51
N LYS A 7 -37.81 38.66 -43.48
CA LYS A 7 -38.19 37.98 -42.24
C LYS A 7 -37.02 37.14 -41.77
N SER A 8 -36.47 37.48 -40.60
CA SER A 8 -35.51 36.64 -39.88
C SER A 8 -36.11 35.25 -39.66
N PRO A 9 -35.40 34.13 -39.97
CA PRO A 9 -35.93 32.78 -39.84
C PRO A 9 -35.92 32.26 -38.40
N TYR A 10 -35.59 33.10 -37.41
CA TYR A 10 -35.43 32.68 -36.01
C TYR A 10 -36.60 33.13 -35.13
N SER A 11 -37.83 32.82 -35.54
CA SER A 11 -39.01 32.96 -34.66
C SER A 11 -39.57 31.57 -34.33
N GLY A 12 -38.98 30.93 -33.33
CA GLY A 12 -39.40 29.63 -32.86
C GLY A 12 -38.32 28.99 -32.02
N GLN A 13 -37.99 29.58 -30.86
CA GLN A 13 -37.38 28.78 -29.81
C GLN A 13 -38.45 27.77 -29.37
N GLU A 14 -38.52 26.61 -30.04
CA GLU A 14 -39.27 25.47 -29.51
C GLU A 14 -38.68 25.16 -28.15
N ALA A 15 -39.45 25.43 -27.09
CA ALA A 15 -39.07 25.09 -25.74
C ALA A 15 -38.72 23.61 -25.73
N ILE A 16 -37.45 23.28 -25.47
CA ILE A 16 -36.97 21.90 -25.47
C ILE A 16 -37.80 21.18 -24.41
N PRO A 17 -38.54 20.11 -24.77
CA PRO A 17 -39.35 19.41 -23.81
C PRO A 17 -38.47 18.91 -22.66
N PHE A 18 -38.95 18.99 -21.43
CA PHE A 18 -38.12 18.71 -20.24
C PHE A 18 -37.53 17.30 -20.22
N TRP A 19 -38.14 16.33 -20.93
CA TRP A 19 -37.64 14.96 -21.10
C TRP A 19 -36.49 14.80 -22.12
N ARG A 20 -36.21 15.83 -22.93
CA ARG A 20 -35.09 15.88 -23.89
C ARG A 20 -34.02 16.88 -23.48
N ASP A 21 -34.22 17.60 -22.37
CA ASP A 21 -33.21 18.48 -21.80
C ASP A 21 -32.10 17.63 -21.13
N GLY A 22 -30.87 17.76 -21.63
CA GLY A 22 -29.70 17.04 -21.11
C GLY A 22 -29.40 17.34 -19.64
N ARG A 23 -29.79 18.53 -19.14
CA ARG A 23 -29.64 18.88 -17.72
C ARG A 23 -30.62 18.07 -16.86
N VAL A 24 -31.86 17.90 -17.30
CA VAL A 24 -32.90 17.15 -16.57
C VAL A 24 -32.59 15.65 -16.58
N ILE A 25 -32.19 15.10 -17.72
CA ILE A 25 -31.75 13.69 -17.83
C ILE A 25 -30.51 13.44 -16.97
N GLY A 26 -29.55 14.38 -16.97
CA GLY A 26 -28.34 14.28 -16.13
C GLY A 26 -28.66 14.24 -14.63
N VAL A 27 -29.53 15.14 -14.16
CA VAL A 27 -29.98 15.14 -12.75
C VAL A 27 -30.72 13.85 -12.40
N PHE A 28 -31.60 13.38 -13.27
CA PHE A 28 -32.36 12.15 -13.05
C PHE A 28 -31.45 10.90 -13.01
N ALA A 29 -30.50 10.80 -13.94
CA ALA A 29 -29.51 9.73 -13.97
C ALA A 29 -28.61 9.75 -12.72
N GLN A 30 -28.20 10.94 -12.24
CA GLN A 30 -27.42 11.07 -11.01
C GLN A 30 -28.21 10.65 -9.77
N ILE A 31 -29.50 11.00 -9.69
CA ILE A 31 -30.39 10.55 -8.60
C ILE A 31 -30.50 9.02 -8.61
N ILE A 32 -30.75 8.42 -9.76
CA ILE A 32 -30.81 6.95 -9.91
C ILE A 32 -29.49 6.31 -9.49
N PHE A 33 -28.36 6.86 -9.94
CA PHE A 33 -27.04 6.36 -9.60
C PHE A 33 -26.80 6.39 -8.08
N VAL A 34 -27.10 7.51 -7.42
CA VAL A 34 -26.98 7.63 -5.96
C VAL A 34 -27.87 6.61 -5.24
N ILE A 35 -29.12 6.43 -5.71
CA ILE A 35 -30.04 5.43 -5.14
C ILE A 35 -29.46 4.02 -5.29
N LEU A 36 -28.95 3.66 -6.47
CA LEU A 36 -28.34 2.36 -6.72
C LEU A 36 -27.09 2.14 -5.85
N VAL A 37 -26.22 3.15 -5.71
CA VAL A 37 -25.06 3.08 -4.83
C VAL A 37 -25.48 2.87 -3.38
N LEU A 38 -26.47 3.62 -2.88
CA LEU A 38 -26.98 3.46 -1.53
C LEU A 38 -27.56 2.07 -1.29
N ILE A 39 -28.37 1.56 -2.23
CA ILE A 39 -28.91 0.20 -2.16
C ILE A 39 -27.78 -0.83 -2.14
N ALA A 40 -26.81 -0.72 -3.05
CA ALA A 40 -25.69 -1.64 -3.13
C ALA A 40 -24.83 -1.60 -1.86
N THR A 41 -24.57 -0.41 -1.31
CA THR A 41 -23.85 -0.26 -0.04
C THR A 41 -24.61 -0.89 1.12
N VAL A 42 -25.92 -0.62 1.25
CA VAL A 42 -26.74 -1.21 2.31
C VAL A 42 -26.79 -2.74 2.16
N TRP A 43 -27.00 -3.25 0.96
CA TRP A 43 -27.00 -4.68 0.68
C TRP A 43 -25.66 -5.33 1.07
N LEU A 44 -24.55 -4.76 0.61
CA LEU A 44 -23.20 -5.27 0.88
C LEU A 44 -22.87 -5.22 2.38
N VAL A 45 -23.17 -4.11 3.06
CA VAL A 45 -22.96 -3.99 4.51
C VAL A 45 -23.82 -4.99 5.27
N SER A 46 -25.10 -5.14 4.91
CA SER A 46 -25.99 -6.12 5.55
C SER A 46 -25.54 -7.56 5.32
N ASN A 47 -25.00 -7.85 4.13
CA ASN A 47 -24.45 -9.16 3.81
C ASN A 47 -23.18 -9.43 4.63
N ILE A 48 -22.24 -8.49 4.66
CA ILE A 48 -21.00 -8.63 5.44
C ILE A 48 -21.31 -8.74 6.93
N VAL A 49 -22.13 -7.84 7.49
CA VAL A 49 -22.48 -7.86 8.92
C VAL A 49 -23.21 -9.15 9.28
N GLY A 50 -24.18 -9.61 8.48
CA GLY A 50 -24.85 -10.88 8.74
C GLY A 50 -23.89 -12.08 8.75
N ASN A 51 -22.98 -12.17 7.77
CA ASN A 51 -21.96 -13.23 7.74
C ASN A 51 -20.96 -13.09 8.91
N LEU A 52 -20.58 -11.87 9.30
CA LEU A 52 -19.64 -11.62 10.39
C LEU A 52 -20.26 -11.79 11.78
N GLU A 53 -21.58 -11.62 11.94
CA GLU A 53 -22.28 -11.91 13.19
C GLU A 53 -22.34 -13.43 13.42
N GLU A 54 -22.59 -14.22 12.38
CA GLU A 54 -22.55 -15.69 12.43
C GLU A 54 -21.17 -16.23 12.81
N LEU A 55 -20.10 -15.62 12.27
CA LEU A 55 -18.70 -15.90 12.69
C LEU A 55 -18.35 -15.25 14.05
N GLY A 56 -19.02 -14.14 14.35
CA GLY A 56 -18.90 -13.28 15.52
C GLY A 56 -19.02 -14.03 16.84
N GLU A 57 -20.10 -14.80 16.95
CA GLU A 57 -20.46 -15.53 18.16
C GLU A 57 -19.44 -16.60 18.57
N SER A 58 -18.61 -17.10 17.64
CA SER A 58 -17.67 -18.20 17.90
C SER A 58 -16.19 -17.78 17.90
N GLN A 59 -15.81 -16.66 17.26
CA GLN A 59 -14.39 -16.32 17.04
C GLN A 59 -13.90 -15.04 17.75
N PHE A 60 -14.74 -14.02 17.94
CA PHE A 60 -14.29 -12.70 18.43
C PHE A 60 -14.65 -12.46 19.90
N LEU A 61 -13.80 -12.95 20.81
CA LEU A 61 -13.94 -12.75 22.25
C LEU A 61 -13.51 -11.34 22.67
N CYS A 62 -14.45 -10.58 23.22
CA CYS A 62 -14.18 -9.32 23.90
C CYS A 62 -13.51 -9.58 25.27
N ARG A 63 -12.78 -8.58 25.78
CA ARG A 63 -12.23 -8.62 27.15
C ARG A 63 -13.27 -8.84 28.26
N ASP A 64 -14.52 -8.47 28.01
CA ASP A 64 -15.67 -8.68 28.92
C ASP A 64 -16.29 -10.10 28.82
N GLY A 65 -15.73 -10.99 27.99
CA GLY A 65 -16.23 -12.35 27.78
C GLY A 65 -17.43 -12.46 26.83
N SER A 66 -17.95 -11.34 26.33
CA SER A 66 -18.94 -11.30 25.24
C SER A 66 -18.30 -11.54 23.88
N THR A 67 -19.08 -12.01 22.91
CA THR A 67 -18.64 -12.18 21.53
C THR A 67 -19.27 -11.12 20.65
N SER A 68 -18.46 -10.23 20.07
CA SER A 68 -18.97 -9.18 19.19
C SER A 68 -17.93 -8.71 18.17
N ILE A 69 -18.41 -8.36 16.98
CA ILE A 69 -17.57 -7.79 15.91
C ILE A 69 -16.93 -6.45 16.32
N ARG A 70 -17.51 -5.76 17.31
CA ARG A 70 -16.99 -4.49 17.84
C ARG A 70 -15.63 -4.66 18.52
N CYS A 71 -15.32 -5.89 18.95
CA CYS A 71 -14.07 -6.25 19.61
C CYS A 71 -13.04 -6.86 18.65
N ALA A 72 -13.30 -6.89 17.33
CA ALA A 72 -12.40 -7.49 16.35
C ALA A 72 -10.97 -6.91 16.37
N PHE A 73 -10.80 -5.68 16.88
CA PHE A 73 -9.50 -5.01 17.02
C PHE A 73 -8.98 -4.95 18.47
N ASP A 74 -9.64 -5.61 19.41
CA ASP A 74 -9.21 -5.59 20.82
C ASP A 74 -7.85 -6.30 21.01
N PHE A 75 -7.51 -7.24 20.11
CA PHE A 75 -6.19 -7.85 20.06
C PHE A 75 -5.05 -6.84 19.96
N LEU A 76 -5.28 -5.66 19.35
CA LEU A 76 -4.25 -4.63 19.23
C LEU A 76 -3.80 -4.08 20.60
N ARG A 77 -4.63 -4.22 21.63
CA ARG A 77 -4.34 -3.76 22.99
C ARG A 77 -3.80 -4.87 23.90
N LEU A 78 -3.74 -6.10 23.41
CA LEU A 78 -3.13 -7.21 24.14
C LEU A 78 -1.61 -7.10 24.09
N ASP A 79 -0.94 -7.66 25.10
CA ASP A 79 0.52 -7.69 25.18
C ASP A 79 1.09 -8.55 24.06
N ALA A 80 2.04 -8.00 23.30
CA ALA A 80 2.59 -8.65 22.13
C ALA A 80 3.32 -9.97 22.48
N SER A 81 3.96 -10.02 23.65
CA SER A 81 4.66 -11.20 24.20
C SER A 81 5.77 -11.77 23.31
N PHE A 82 6.23 -11.01 22.31
CA PHE A 82 7.38 -11.34 21.47
C PHE A 82 8.37 -10.18 21.44
N ASP A 83 9.64 -10.52 21.29
CA ASP A 83 10.72 -9.55 21.23
C ASP A 83 10.99 -9.07 19.80
N ILE A 84 11.42 -7.81 19.65
CA ILE A 84 11.78 -7.19 18.38
C ILE A 84 13.23 -6.73 18.49
N SER A 85 14.13 -7.42 17.79
CA SER A 85 15.59 -7.22 17.91
C SER A 85 16.10 -5.85 17.50
N GLU A 86 15.37 -5.12 16.66
CA GLU A 86 15.70 -3.76 16.22
C GLU A 86 14.49 -2.87 16.46
N SER A 87 14.64 -1.77 17.17
CA SER A 87 13.54 -0.84 17.44
C SER A 87 14.03 0.60 17.35
N VAL A 88 13.31 1.42 16.58
CA VAL A 88 13.59 2.87 16.49
C VAL A 88 13.12 3.62 17.74
N VAL A 89 12.10 3.06 18.41
CA VAL A 89 11.47 3.59 19.61
C VAL A 89 11.43 2.47 20.63
N ASP A 90 11.64 2.79 21.91
CA ASP A 90 11.61 1.82 23.01
C ASP A 90 10.36 0.94 22.94
N TYR A 91 10.59 -0.36 23.00
CA TYR A 91 9.58 -1.40 22.92
C TYR A 91 9.98 -2.51 23.87
N ASP A 92 9.02 -2.94 24.68
CA ASP A 92 9.14 -4.11 25.54
C ASP A 92 8.13 -5.18 25.09
N PRO A 93 8.41 -6.49 25.23
CA PRO A 93 7.43 -7.53 24.92
C PRO A 93 6.11 -7.43 25.70
N SER A 94 6.09 -6.74 26.84
CA SER A 94 4.86 -6.42 27.60
C SER A 94 4.07 -5.24 27.02
N ASP A 95 4.56 -4.55 25.99
CA ASP A 95 3.82 -3.51 25.29
C ASP A 95 2.71 -4.09 24.40
N PRO A 96 1.65 -3.31 24.11
CA PRO A 96 0.54 -3.76 23.29
C PRO A 96 0.94 -4.00 21.82
N TYR A 97 0.26 -4.91 21.13
CA TYR A 97 0.45 -5.19 19.69
C TYR A 97 0.43 -3.94 18.81
N LEU A 98 -0.36 -2.92 19.16
CA LEU A 98 -0.40 -1.65 18.43
C LEU A 98 0.96 -0.95 18.40
N ARG A 99 1.71 -1.02 19.51
CA ARG A 99 3.08 -0.49 19.61
C ARG A 99 4.05 -1.36 18.82
N ALA A 100 3.93 -2.68 18.89
CA ALA A 100 4.74 -3.61 18.08
C ALA A 100 4.58 -3.34 16.57
N LEU A 101 3.34 -3.14 16.10
CA LEU A 101 3.06 -2.79 14.71
C LEU A 101 3.64 -1.43 14.31
N GLN A 102 3.54 -0.44 15.20
CA GLN A 102 4.14 0.88 14.97
C GLN A 102 5.66 0.77 14.83
N VAL A 103 6.33 0.01 15.70
CA VAL A 103 7.78 -0.22 15.64
C VAL A 103 8.16 -0.96 14.35
N GLY A 104 7.43 -2.01 13.98
CA GLY A 104 7.63 -2.72 12.72
C GLY A 104 7.45 -1.83 11.48
N ALA A 105 6.46 -0.94 11.51
CA ALA A 105 6.25 0.04 10.44
C ALA A 105 7.42 1.05 10.35
N LEU A 106 7.88 1.57 11.48
CA LEU A 106 9.03 2.48 11.53
C LEU A 106 10.31 1.81 11.05
N ASN A 107 10.54 0.56 11.42
CA ASN A 107 11.68 -0.22 10.93
C ASN A 107 11.61 -0.44 9.41
N THR A 108 10.42 -0.74 8.88
CA THR A 108 10.22 -0.88 7.43
C THR A 108 10.57 0.41 6.71
N VAL A 109 10.14 1.56 7.24
CA VAL A 109 10.50 2.89 6.70
C VAL A 109 12.00 3.14 6.80
N LYS A 110 12.63 2.84 7.95
CA LYS A 110 14.08 3.00 8.17
C LYS A 110 14.89 2.18 7.18
N VAL A 111 14.63 0.87 7.11
CA VAL A 111 15.34 -0.05 6.20
C VAL A 111 15.06 0.30 4.74
N GLY A 112 13.81 0.62 4.40
CA GLY A 112 13.42 1.04 3.06
C GLY A 112 14.10 2.33 2.62
N PHE A 113 14.21 3.33 3.51
CA PHE A 113 14.88 4.60 3.23
C PHE A 113 16.36 4.38 2.88
N PHE A 114 17.11 3.70 3.75
CA PHE A 114 18.52 3.42 3.48
C PHE A 114 18.71 2.48 2.28
N GLY A 115 17.82 1.48 2.12
CA GLY A 115 17.83 0.56 0.99
C GLY A 115 17.67 1.31 -0.34
N ILE A 116 16.68 2.20 -0.46
CA ILE A 116 16.46 3.02 -1.66
C ILE A 116 17.65 3.96 -1.90
N LEU A 117 18.17 4.60 -0.85
CA LEU A 117 19.30 5.52 -0.96
C LEU A 117 20.53 4.83 -1.54
N PHE A 118 20.94 3.70 -0.94
CA PHE A 118 22.10 2.94 -1.42
C PHE A 118 21.85 2.26 -2.76
N ALA A 119 20.67 1.69 -2.99
CA ALA A 119 20.31 1.10 -4.28
C ALA A 119 20.32 2.13 -5.41
N THR A 120 19.90 3.37 -5.13
CA THR A 120 19.93 4.46 -6.12
C THR A 120 21.37 4.85 -6.46
N ILE A 121 22.24 4.99 -5.47
CA ILE A 121 23.66 5.31 -5.68
C ILE A 121 24.33 4.19 -6.49
N LEU A 122 24.24 2.94 -6.01
CA LEU A 122 24.86 1.79 -6.67
C LEU A 122 24.27 1.52 -8.06
N GLY A 123 22.94 1.61 -8.19
CA GLY A 123 22.23 1.45 -9.45
C GLY A 123 22.62 2.52 -10.48
N THR A 124 22.79 3.77 -10.04
CA THR A 124 23.23 4.86 -10.92
C THR A 124 24.69 4.64 -11.37
N LEU A 125 25.59 4.31 -10.44
CA LEU A 125 27.01 4.06 -10.77
C LEU A 125 27.17 2.87 -11.72
N THR A 126 26.46 1.78 -11.47
CA THR A 126 26.50 0.58 -12.32
C THR A 126 25.81 0.81 -13.67
N GLY A 127 24.74 1.61 -13.70
CA GLY A 127 24.10 2.08 -14.92
C GLY A 127 25.04 2.92 -15.80
N ILE A 128 25.78 3.86 -15.21
CA ILE A 128 26.79 4.65 -15.92
C ILE A 128 27.93 3.74 -16.41
N ALA A 129 28.41 2.82 -15.58
CA ALA A 129 29.46 1.87 -15.95
C ALA A 129 29.05 1.00 -17.16
N ARG A 130 27.77 0.63 -17.26
CA ARG A 130 27.22 -0.14 -18.39
C ARG A 130 27.28 0.61 -19.72
N LEU A 131 27.20 1.95 -19.70
CA LEU A 131 27.32 2.80 -20.89
C LEU A 131 28.77 3.12 -21.28
N SER A 132 29.75 2.66 -20.50
CA SER A 132 31.16 2.90 -20.79
C SER A 132 31.59 2.30 -22.13
N GLN A 133 32.40 3.04 -22.89
CA GLN A 133 33.02 2.53 -24.11
C GLN A 133 34.02 1.41 -23.80
N ASN A 134 34.59 1.38 -22.59
CA ASN A 134 35.50 0.32 -22.15
C ASN A 134 34.75 -1.02 -22.09
N TRP A 135 35.19 -1.99 -22.91
CA TRP A 135 34.61 -3.32 -22.98
C TRP A 135 34.60 -4.02 -21.63
N LEU A 136 35.67 -3.93 -20.83
CA LEU A 136 35.76 -4.65 -19.56
C LEU A 136 34.75 -4.12 -18.54
N VAL A 137 34.71 -2.80 -18.36
CA VAL A 137 33.80 -2.13 -17.41
C VAL A 137 32.34 -2.42 -17.74
N ARG A 138 31.98 -2.32 -19.02
CA ARG A 138 30.63 -2.59 -19.51
C ARG A 138 30.19 -4.04 -19.32
N ASN A 139 31.09 -5.01 -19.49
CA ASN A 139 30.79 -6.43 -19.27
C ASN A 139 30.68 -6.75 -17.79
N VAL A 140 31.60 -6.27 -16.94
CA VAL A 140 31.54 -6.47 -15.49
C VAL A 140 30.25 -5.88 -14.91
N ALA A 141 29.90 -4.66 -15.31
CA ALA A 141 28.62 -4.04 -14.91
C ALA A 141 27.42 -4.87 -15.38
N GLY A 142 27.50 -5.49 -16.57
CA GLY A 142 26.49 -6.43 -17.07
C GLY A 142 26.29 -7.64 -16.19
N VAL A 143 27.38 -8.36 -15.92
CA VAL A 143 27.36 -9.56 -15.08
C VAL A 143 26.78 -9.22 -13.70
N TYR A 144 27.20 -8.10 -13.09
CA TYR A 144 26.63 -7.63 -11.84
C TYR A 144 25.11 -7.43 -11.91
N ILE A 145 24.63 -6.69 -12.92
CA ILE A 145 23.19 -6.41 -13.10
C ILE A 145 22.41 -7.71 -13.32
N ASP A 146 22.93 -8.61 -14.16
CA ASP A 146 22.27 -9.87 -14.49
C ASP A 146 22.18 -10.78 -13.26
N ILE A 147 23.23 -10.89 -12.46
CA ILE A 147 23.20 -11.66 -11.20
C ILE A 147 22.19 -11.04 -10.24
N MET A 148 22.24 -9.72 -10.02
CA MET A 148 21.39 -9.05 -9.04
C MET A 148 19.90 -9.11 -9.40
N ARG A 149 19.56 -9.10 -10.70
CA ARG A 149 18.16 -9.15 -11.16
C ARG A 149 17.62 -10.57 -11.31
N ASN A 150 18.47 -11.56 -11.58
CA ASN A 150 18.03 -12.95 -11.80
C ASN A 150 18.12 -13.82 -10.52
N THR A 151 18.78 -13.33 -9.47
CA THR A 151 18.91 -14.07 -8.21
C THR A 151 17.79 -13.67 -7.23
N PRO A 152 17.09 -14.63 -6.58
CA PRO A 152 16.09 -14.31 -5.57
C PRO A 152 16.68 -13.46 -4.44
N LEU A 153 15.99 -12.39 -4.05
CA LEU A 153 16.44 -11.52 -2.95
C LEU A 153 16.64 -12.29 -1.64
N LEU A 154 15.77 -13.28 -1.38
CA LEU A 154 15.90 -14.16 -0.21
C LEU A 154 17.24 -14.91 -0.20
N LEU A 155 17.69 -15.40 -1.36
CA LEU A 155 18.98 -16.08 -1.47
C LEU A 155 20.13 -15.11 -1.21
N GLN A 156 20.04 -13.87 -1.71
CA GLN A 156 21.04 -12.83 -1.45
C GLN A 156 21.14 -12.55 0.06
N LEU A 157 20.00 -12.40 0.75
CA LEU A 157 19.93 -12.23 2.20
C LEU A 157 20.56 -13.40 2.95
N PHE A 158 20.22 -14.64 2.60
CA PHE A 158 20.81 -15.82 3.23
C PHE A 158 22.31 -15.94 2.97
N PHE A 159 22.77 -15.70 1.74
CA PHE A 159 24.20 -15.71 1.44
C PHE A 159 24.95 -14.66 2.27
N LEU A 160 24.41 -13.46 2.41
CA LEU A 160 25.04 -12.39 3.17
C LEU A 160 25.05 -12.71 4.68
N PHE A 161 23.95 -13.25 5.21
CA PHE A 161 23.88 -13.64 6.62
C PHE A 161 24.77 -14.84 6.95
N PHE A 162 24.60 -15.96 6.24
CA PHE A 162 25.32 -17.20 6.54
C PHE A 162 26.74 -17.23 5.99
N GLY A 163 26.95 -16.72 4.78
CA GLY A 163 28.23 -16.81 4.07
C GLY A 163 29.21 -15.68 4.37
N VAL A 164 28.71 -14.53 4.85
CA VAL A 164 29.56 -13.38 5.17
C VAL A 164 29.54 -13.10 6.67
N ILE A 165 28.38 -12.80 7.26
CA ILE A 165 28.29 -12.36 8.66
C ILE A 165 28.75 -13.45 9.63
N LEU A 166 28.26 -14.69 9.49
CA LEU A 166 28.61 -15.78 10.41
C LEU A 166 30.02 -16.35 10.22
N VAL A 167 30.70 -16.02 9.11
CA VAL A 167 32.09 -16.45 8.86
C VAL A 167 33.09 -15.53 9.57
N PHE A 168 32.70 -14.29 9.88
CA PHE A 168 33.55 -13.41 10.68
C PHE A 168 33.73 -13.98 12.10
N PRO A 169 34.94 -13.87 12.69
CA PRO A 169 35.19 -14.33 14.05
C PRO A 169 34.27 -13.61 15.03
N ALA A 170 33.82 -14.34 16.05
CA ALA A 170 33.01 -13.77 17.11
C ALA A 170 33.76 -12.60 17.78
N ILE A 171 33.03 -11.55 18.14
CA ILE A 171 33.59 -10.34 18.76
C ILE A 171 34.38 -10.66 20.04
N GLU A 172 34.09 -11.80 20.69
CA GLU A 172 34.79 -12.29 21.88
C GLU A 172 36.25 -12.69 21.64
N GLU A 173 36.66 -12.96 20.39
CA GLU A 173 38.05 -13.24 20.02
C GLU A 173 38.84 -11.98 19.60
N ALA A 174 38.20 -10.81 19.65
CA ALA A 174 38.87 -9.54 19.34
C ALA A 174 39.91 -9.22 20.42
N ILE A 175 41.16 -9.03 19.98
CA ILE A 175 42.29 -8.70 20.85
C ILE A 175 41.96 -7.40 21.62
N PRO A 176 41.94 -7.39 22.96
CA PRO A 176 41.72 -6.16 23.70
C PRO A 176 42.95 -5.26 23.50
N PHE A 177 42.74 -4.09 22.89
CA PHE A 177 43.74 -3.03 22.74
C PHE A 177 43.65 -2.07 23.92
#